data_AF-A0A7Z9K450-F1
#
_entry.id   AF-A0A7Z9K450-F1
#
_cell.length_a   1.000
_cell.length_b   1.000
_cell.length_c   1.000
_cell.angle_alpha   90.00
_cell.angle_beta   90.00
_cell.angle_gamma   90.00
#
_symmetry.space_group_name_H-M   'P 1'
#
loop_
_entity.id
_entity.type
_entity.pdbx_description
1 polymer ?
#
loop_
_entity_poly.entity_id
_entity_poly.type
_entity_poly.pdbx_seq_one_letter_code
_entity_poly.pdbx_strand_id
1 'polypeptide(L)'
;MDSVLLEPLALNGKVPQAGLIVHVREAYLHCGKAVLRSKLWKTNSNTKQKEISGRDMLADHVGRDRKEFQEYYDENLQAAMMDEGR
;
A
#
# COMPACT_ATOMS: atom_id res chain seq x y z
N MET A 1 -1.30 15.80 28.73
CA MET A 1 -1.11 15.19 27.40
C MET A 1 -1.79 16.07 26.38
N ASP A 2 -1.25 16.17 25.18
CA ASP A 2 -1.78 17.03 24.12
C ASP A 2 -3.10 16.47 23.57
N SER A 3 -4.23 17.03 24.03
CA SER A 3 -5.56 16.54 23.67
C SER A 3 -5.88 16.77 22.20
N VAL A 4 -5.36 17.84 21.60
CA VAL A 4 -5.62 18.20 20.19
C VAL A 4 -5.10 17.12 19.25
N LEU A 5 -3.96 16.51 19.58
CA LEU A 5 -3.38 15.42 18.80
C LEU A 5 -4.03 14.06 19.06
N LEU A 6 -4.56 13.84 20.26
CA LEU A 6 -5.07 12.53 20.68
C LEU A 6 -6.57 12.34 20.41
N GLU A 7 -7.38 13.41 20.50
CA GLU A 7 -8.83 13.36 20.26
C GLU A 7 -9.20 12.79 18.88
N PRO A 8 -8.53 13.17 17.76
CA PRO A 8 -8.82 12.60 16.44
C PRO A 8 -8.52 11.11 16.31
N LEU A 9 -7.71 10.56 17.22
CA LEU A 9 -7.32 9.14 17.24
C LEU A 9 -8.28 8.29 18.08
N ALA A 10 -9.40 8.86 18.55
CA ALA A 10 -10.38 8.15 19.35
C ALA A 10 -10.98 6.96 18.60
N LEU A 11 -10.95 5.80 19.24
CA LEU A 11 -11.58 4.57 18.74
C LEU A 11 -12.70 4.18 19.68
N ASN A 12 -13.90 3.97 19.13
CA ASN A 12 -15.11 3.63 19.89
C ASN A 12 -15.36 4.61 21.06
N GLY A 13 -15.14 5.92 20.83
CA GLY A 13 -15.37 6.97 21.82
C GLY A 13 -14.33 7.07 22.94
N LYS A 14 -13.22 6.32 22.86
CA LYS A 14 -12.11 6.39 23.83
C LYS A 14 -10.88 7.02 23.20
N VAL A 15 -10.42 8.11 23.79
CA VAL A 15 -9.16 8.78 23.41
C VAL A 15 -7.99 7.93 23.92
N PRO A 16 -6.97 7.64 23.09
CA PRO A 16 -5.81 6.86 23.52
C PRO A 16 -4.95 7.62 24.53
N GLN A 17 -4.27 6.88 25.41
CA GLN A 17 -3.35 7.46 26.40
C GLN A 17 -2.02 7.92 25.79
N ALA A 18 -1.70 7.53 24.56
CA ALA A 18 -0.45 7.94 23.93
C ALA A 18 -0.62 7.95 22.41
N GLY A 19 0.20 8.75 21.76
CA GLY A 19 0.31 8.82 20.30
C GLY A 19 1.77 8.97 19.89
N LEU A 20 2.10 8.54 18.67
CA LEU A 20 3.42 8.69 18.09
C LEU A 20 3.32 9.54 16.83
N ILE A 21 4.03 10.66 16.80
CA ILE A 21 4.19 11.47 15.58
C ILE A 21 5.35 10.87 14.79
N VAL A 22 5.05 10.40 13.58
CA VAL A 22 6.05 9.83 12.67
C VAL A 22 6.28 10.81 11.52
N HIS A 23 7.46 11.42 11.48
CA HIS A 23 7.91 12.19 10.32
C HIS A 23 8.63 11.26 9.35
N VAL A 24 7.94 10.89 8.27
CA VAL A 24 8.54 10.09 7.20
C VAL A 24 9.42 11.01 6.34
N ARG A 25 10.74 10.79 6.35
CA ARG A 25 11.67 11.52 5.48
C ARG A 25 11.67 10.94 4.06
N GLU A 26 11.71 9.62 3.98
CA GLU A 26 11.78 8.86 2.72
C GLU A 26 11.02 7.55 2.90
N ALA A 27 10.39 7.07 1.82
CA ALA A 27 9.73 5.78 1.77
C ALA A 27 10.08 5.10 0.44
N TYR A 28 10.43 3.82 0.50
CA TYR A 28 10.83 3.04 -0.67
C TYR A 28 9.86 1.91 -0.91
N LEU A 29 9.53 1.67 -2.18
CA LEU A 29 8.75 0.51 -2.58
C LEU A 29 9.68 -0.69 -2.78
N HIS A 30 9.37 -1.78 -2.09
CA HIS A 30 9.95 -3.09 -2.38
C HIS A 30 8.94 -3.96 -3.12
N CYS A 31 9.44 -4.97 -3.84
CA CYS A 31 8.59 -5.97 -4.46
C CYS A 31 7.69 -6.61 -3.40
N GLY A 32 6.37 -6.59 -3.60
CA GLY A 32 5.39 -7.14 -2.66
C GLY A 32 5.67 -8.59 -2.25
N LYS A 33 6.35 -9.37 -3.12
CA LYS A 33 6.82 -10.73 -2.82
C LYS A 33 7.75 -10.79 -1.60
N ALA A 34 8.58 -9.77 -1.36
CA ALA A 34 9.47 -9.73 -0.20
C ALA A 34 8.69 -9.60 1.12
N VAL A 35 7.71 -8.70 1.16
CA VAL A 35 6.83 -8.50 2.33
C VAL A 35 6.04 -9.77 2.63
N LEU A 36 5.44 -10.40 1.60
CA LEU A 36 4.72 -11.67 1.77
C LEU A 36 5.61 -12.79 2.34
N ARG A 37 6.82 -12.98 1.79
CA ARG A 37 7.77 -14.01 2.27
C ARG A 37 8.24 -13.77 3.70
N SER A 38 8.39 -12.50 4.10
CA SER A 38 8.82 -12.14 5.45
C SER A 38 7.76 -12.42 6.54
N LYS A 39 6.52 -12.77 6.17
CA LYS A 39 5.40 -13.08 7.08
C LYS A 39 5.11 -11.97 8.11
N LEU A 40 5.52 -10.77 7.75
CA LEU A 40 5.72 -9.65 8.66
C LEU A 40 4.33 -9.04 9.04
N TRP A 41 3.31 -9.34 8.23
CA TRP A 41 1.87 -9.05 8.43
C TRP A 41 1.00 -10.32 8.49
N LYS A 42 1.57 -11.49 8.87
CA LYS A 42 0.79 -12.73 8.96
C LYS A 42 -0.11 -12.69 10.20
N THR A 43 -1.30 -12.12 10.07
CA THR A 43 -2.34 -12.13 11.10
C THR A 43 -3.10 -13.47 11.09
N ASN A 44 -3.40 -14.02 12.28
CA ASN A 44 -4.36 -15.13 12.43
C ASN A 44 -5.82 -14.66 12.28
N SER A 45 -6.05 -13.35 12.08
CA SER A 45 -7.38 -12.76 11.97
C SER A 45 -7.83 -12.67 10.52
N ASN A 46 -9.10 -13.03 10.33
CA ASN A 46 -9.83 -13.13 9.08
C ASN A 46 -10.22 -11.73 8.53
N THR A 47 -9.26 -10.80 8.46
CA THR A 47 -9.52 -9.49 7.87
C THR A 47 -9.68 -9.66 6.37
N LYS A 48 -10.84 -9.27 5.82
CA LYS A 48 -11.04 -9.20 4.37
C LYS A 48 -9.94 -8.33 3.79
N GLN A 49 -8.99 -8.95 3.07
CA GLN A 49 -7.97 -8.20 2.35
C GLN A 49 -8.70 -7.25 1.41
N LYS A 50 -8.48 -5.96 1.61
CA LYS A 50 -8.85 -4.99 0.58
C LYS A 50 -7.98 -5.35 -0.63
N GLU A 51 -8.59 -5.52 -1.79
CA GLU A 51 -7.84 -5.66 -3.03
C GLU A 51 -7.11 -4.33 -3.27
N ILE A 52 -5.80 -4.33 -3.02
CA ILE A 52 -4.94 -3.18 -3.26
C ILE A 52 -4.19 -3.49 -4.55
N SER A 53 -4.43 -2.70 -5.59
CA SER A 53 -3.67 -2.76 -6.84
C SER A 53 -2.28 -2.17 -6.60
N GLY A 54 -1.25 -3.02 -6.66
CA GLY A 54 0.14 -2.56 -6.59
C GLY A 54 0.53 -1.63 -7.74
N ARG A 55 -0.18 -1.73 -8.88
CA ARG A 55 0.00 -0.85 -10.04
C ARG A 55 -0.54 0.55 -9.76
N ASP A 56 -1.76 0.64 -9.23
CA ASP A 56 -2.38 1.93 -8.86
C ASP A 56 -1.55 2.65 -7.80
N MET A 57 -1.07 1.90 -6.81
CA MET A 57 -0.18 2.44 -5.78
C MET A 57 1.12 3.00 -6.38
N LEU A 58 1.69 2.31 -7.37
CA LEU A 58 2.89 2.79 -8.06
C LEU A 58 2.58 4.03 -8.90
N ALA A 59 1.47 4.04 -9.65
CA ALA A 59 1.04 5.19 -10.45
C ALA A 59 0.88 6.44 -9.57
N ASP A 60 0.18 6.32 -8.44
CA ASP A 60 0.04 7.38 -7.45
C ASP A 60 1.42 7.85 -6.93
N HIS A 61 2.32 6.91 -6.64
CA HIS A 61 3.65 7.19 -6.10
C HIS A 61 4.55 7.97 -7.08
N VAL A 62 4.46 7.68 -8.38
CA VAL A 62 5.24 8.37 -9.42
C VAL A 62 4.50 9.57 -10.03
N GLY A 63 3.30 9.91 -9.52
CA GLY A 63 2.50 11.04 -10.01
C GLY A 63 1.94 10.84 -11.41
N ARG A 64 1.57 9.61 -11.79
CA ARG A 64 1.01 9.27 -13.09
C ARG A 64 -0.47 8.97 -12.98
N ASP A 65 -1.20 9.21 -14.07
CA ASP A 65 -2.61 8.84 -14.15
C ASP A 65 -2.76 7.30 -14.11
N ARG A 66 -3.69 6.81 -13.29
CA ARG A 66 -3.87 5.37 -13.09
C ARG A 66 -4.31 4.65 -14.36
N LYS A 67 -5.13 5.29 -15.19
CA LYS A 67 -5.68 4.69 -16.41
C LYS A 67 -4.60 4.59 -17.48
N GLU A 68 -3.83 5.67 -17.68
CA GLU A 68 -2.65 5.67 -18.55
C GLU A 68 -1.66 4.58 -18.13
N PHE A 69 -1.37 4.47 -16.84
CA PHE A 69 -0.43 3.49 -16.31
C PHE A 69 -0.95 2.05 -16.45
N GLN A 70 -2.27 1.84 -16.34
CA GLN A 70 -2.91 0.55 -16.56
C GLN A 70 -2.81 0.11 -18.02
N GLU A 71 -3.14 0.99 -18.97
CA GLU A 71 -3.04 0.72 -20.41
C GLU A 71 -1.60 0.36 -20.80
N TYR A 72 -0.62 1.15 -20.34
CA TYR A 72 0.80 0.85 -20.52
C TYR A 72 1.17 -0.54 -19.97
N TYR A 73 0.73 -0.88 -18.76
CA TYR A 73 1.09 -2.16 -18.14
C TYR A 73 0.47 -3.35 -18.89
N ASP A 74 -0.77 -3.22 -19.35
CA ASP A 74 -1.49 -4.28 -20.04
C ASP A 74 -0.91 -4.51 -21.45
N GLU A 75 -0.57 -3.45 -22.19
CA GLU A 75 0.10 -3.52 -23.50
C GLU A 75 1.49 -4.19 -23.39
N ASN A 76 2.31 -3.77 -22.42
CA ASN A 76 3.65 -4.31 -22.24
C ASN A 76 3.64 -5.74 -21.69
N LEU A 77 2.65 -6.10 -20.86
CA LEU A 77 2.48 -7.47 -20.39
C LEU A 77 2.04 -8.39 -21.54
N GLN A 78 1.11 -7.96 -22.38
CA GLN A 78 0.70 -8.70 -23.57
C GLN A 78 1.87 -8.88 -24.54
N ALA A 79 2.64 -7.82 -24.81
CA ALA A 79 3.83 -7.89 -25.66
C ALA A 79 4.88 -8.87 -25.09
N ALA A 80 5.18 -8.80 -23.79
CA ALA A 80 6.11 -9.71 -23.13
C ALA A 80 5.62 -11.17 -23.11
N MET A 81 4.32 -11.38 -22.91
CA MET A 81 3.71 -12.73 -22.97
C MET A 81 3.73 -13.32 -24.37
N MET A 82 3.58 -12.49 -25.41
CA MET A 82 3.66 -12.92 -26.81
C MET A 82 5.10 -13.23 -27.25
N ASP A 83 6.09 -12.52 -26.70
CA ASP A 83 7.52 -12.75 -26.96
C ASP A 83 8.08 -13.97 -26.20
N GLU A 84 7.59 -14.25 -24.98
CA GLU A 84 8.01 -15.40 -24.18
C GLU A 84 7.40 -16.75 -24.62
N GLY A 85 6.61 -16.80 -25.69
CA GLY A 85 6.24 -18.04 -26.39
C GLY A 85 5.74 -19.17 -25.47
N ARG A 86 4.75 -18.89 -24.60
CA ARG A 86 4.06 -19.92 -23.82
C ARG A 86 2.61 -20.12 -24.27
#